data_AF-A0A3A3EQA4-F1
#
_entry.id   AF-A0A3A3EQA4-F1
#
_cell.length_a   1.000
_cell.length_b   1.000
_cell.length_c   1.000
_cell.angle_alpha   90.00
_cell.angle_beta   90.00
_cell.angle_gamma   90.00
#
_symmetry.space_group_name_H-M   'P 1'
#
loop_
_entity.id
_entity.type
_entity.pdbx_description
1 polymer ?
#
loop_
_entity_poly.entity_id
_entity_poly.type
_entity_poly.pdbx_seq_one_letter_code
_entity_poly.pdbx_strand_id
1 'polypeptide(L)' 'MPFKALQTLTKERVSFIMSYKYNGSLIQIAHPVQSISVNKQRVIFSDTQGLKNAIFQKASDARQFVKWLKAN' A
#
# COMPACT_ATOMS: atom_id res chain seq x y z
N MET A 1 28.04 -36.15 -4.92
CA MET A 1 27.62 -35.04 -4.04
C MET A 1 26.78 -34.06 -4.86
N PRO A 2 25.46 -33.90 -4.63
CA PRO A 2 24.70 -32.88 -5.33
C PRO A 2 24.65 -31.59 -4.50
N PHE A 3 25.10 -30.49 -5.10
CA PHE A 3 24.84 -29.14 -4.59
C PHE A 3 23.34 -28.86 -4.73
N LYS A 4 22.62 -28.73 -3.61
CA LYS A 4 21.28 -28.13 -3.62
C LYS A 4 21.44 -26.65 -3.93
N ALA A 5 21.06 -26.26 -5.14
CA ALA A 5 20.80 -24.86 -5.44
C ALA A 5 19.68 -24.39 -4.50
N LEU A 6 19.98 -23.39 -3.67
CA LEU A 6 18.97 -22.58 -3.00
C LEU A 6 18.23 -21.85 -4.12
N GLN A 7 17.11 -22.42 -4.57
CA GLN A 7 16.13 -21.68 -5.34
C GLN A 7 15.57 -20.63 -4.39
N THR A 8 16.13 -19.42 -4.43
CA THR A 8 15.48 -18.24 -3.88
C THR A 8 14.16 -18.15 -4.64
N LEU A 9 13.09 -18.55 -3.97
CA LEU A 9 11.74 -18.53 -4.51
C LEU A 9 11.39 -17.03 -4.66
N THR A 10 11.78 -16.43 -5.78
CA THR A 10 11.30 -15.12 -6.20
C THR A 10 9.82 -15.30 -6.43
N LYS A 11 9.05 -15.16 -5.35
CA LYS A 11 7.62 -14.90 -5.38
C LYS A 11 7.48 -13.67 -6.27
N GLU A 12 7.13 -13.90 -7.54
CA GLU A 12 6.84 -12.83 -8.47
C GLU A 12 5.82 -11.92 -7.79
N ARG A 13 6.30 -10.77 -7.30
CA ARG A 13 5.44 -9.78 -6.69
C ARG A 13 4.72 -9.14 -7.86
N VAL A 14 3.56 -9.70 -8.22
CA VAL A 14 2.63 -9.07 -9.13
C VAL A 14 2.26 -7.74 -8.51
N SER A 15 2.88 -6.67 -9.01
CA SER A 15 2.61 -5.31 -8.57
C SER A 15 1.57 -4.71 -9.51
N PHE A 16 0.45 -4.29 -8.94
CA PHE A 16 -0.60 -3.59 -9.69
C PHE A 16 -0.82 -2.21 -9.07
N ILE A 17 -1.10 -1.24 -9.93
CA ILE A 17 -1.40 0.13 -9.51
C ILE A 17 -2.89 0.22 -9.24
N MET A 18 -3.23 0.61 -8.01
CA MET A 18 -4.59 0.91 -7.59
C MET A 18 -4.76 2.42 -7.47
N SER A 19 -6.00 2.88 -7.67
CA SER A 19 -6.36 4.29 -7.56
C SER A 19 -7.57 4.49 -6.64
N TYR A 20 -7.41 5.35 -5.64
CA TYR A 20 -8.46 5.70 -4.68
C TYR A 20 -8.89 7.14 -4.91
N LYS A 21 -10.18 7.36 -5.21
CA LYS A 21 -10.72 8.71 -5.42
C LYS A 21 -11.15 9.32 -4.08
N TYR A 22 -10.59 10.48 -3.76
CA TYR A 22 -10.94 11.26 -2.56
C TYR A 22 -11.07 12.74 -2.90
N ASN A 23 -12.23 13.35 -2.62
CA ASN A 23 -12.50 14.78 -2.87
C ASN A 23 -12.10 15.27 -4.27
N GLY A 24 -12.33 14.43 -5.30
CA GLY A 24 -11.97 14.75 -6.69
C GLY A 24 -10.50 14.50 -7.05
N SER A 25 -9.63 14.22 -6.07
CA SER A 25 -8.25 13.80 -6.28
C SER A 25 -8.13 12.28 -6.36
N LEU A 26 -7.12 11.80 -7.10
CA LEU A 26 -6.79 10.38 -7.21
C LEU A 26 -5.50 10.10 -6.46
N ILE A 27 -5.57 9.21 -5.48
CA ILE A 27 -4.40 8.68 -4.76
C ILE A 27 -3.99 7.41 -5.48
N GLN A 28 -2.76 7.36 -6.01
CA GLN A 28 -2.20 6.16 -6.64
C GLN A 28 -1.37 5.37 -5.63
N ILE A 29 -1.58 4.05 -5.61
CA ILE A 29 -0.94 3.11 -4.68
C ILE A 29 -0.44 1.92 -5.46
N ALA A 30 0.82 1.55 -5.27
CA ALA A 30 1.36 0.31 -5.83
C ALA A 30 1.18 -0.86 -4.84
N HIS A 31 0.31 -1.80 -5.14
CA HIS A 31 0.17 -3.00 -4.32
C HIS A 31 1.35 -3.97 -4.59
N PRO A 32 1.86 -4.73 -3.60
CA PRO A 32 1.50 -4.73 -2.19
C PRO A 32 2.08 -3.56 -1.41
N VAL A 33 1.22 -2.99 -0.55
CA VAL A 33 1.64 -2.04 0.47
C VAL A 33 2.40 -2.80 1.56
N GLN A 34 3.61 -2.35 1.86
CA GLN A 34 4.52 -3.00 2.79
C GLN A 34 4.26 -2.56 4.24
N SER A 35 3.88 -1.31 4.46
CA SER A 35 3.55 -0.78 5.79
C SER A 35 2.49 0.32 5.72
N ILE A 36 1.69 0.44 6.78
CA ILE A 36 0.66 1.48 6.93
C ILE A 36 0.74 2.01 8.36
N SER A 37 0.79 3.33 8.49
CA SER A 37 0.73 4.08 9.74
C SER A 37 -0.36 5.14 9.65
N VAL A 38 -1.14 5.30 10.72
CA VAL A 38 -2.27 6.24 10.76
C VAL A 38 -2.08 7.16 11.96
N ASN A 39 -2.10 8.46 11.71
CA ASN A 39 -2.07 9.49 12.74
C ASN A 39 -3.21 10.49 12.50
N LYS A 40 -4.31 10.32 13.26
CA LYS A 40 -5.55 11.11 13.14
C LYS A 40 -6.11 11.07 11.70
N GLN A 41 -6.01 12.16 10.95
CA GLN A 41 -6.45 12.22 9.56
C GLN A 41 -5.33 11.97 8.53
N ARG A 42 -4.10 11.70 8.98
CA ARG A 42 -2.97 11.42 8.12
C ARG A 42 -2.74 9.91 8.04
N VAL A 43 -2.56 9.39 6.83
CA VAL A 43 -2.17 8.01 6.56
C VAL A 43 -0.85 8.02 5.80
N ILE A 44 0.16 7.43 6.40
CA ILE A 44 1.46 7.20 5.77
C ILE A 44 1.53 5.73 5.42
N PHE A 45 1.90 5.41 4.20
CA PHE A 45 2.03 4.02 3.76
C PHE A 45 3.24 3.86 2.86
N SER A 46 3.91 2.71 2.92
CA SER A 46 5.01 2.39 2.03
C SER A 46 4.55 1.36 1.01
N ASP A 47 4.65 1.70 -0.26
CA ASP A 47 4.40 0.80 -1.37
C ASP A 47 5.71 0.38 -2.05
N THR A 48 5.62 -0.35 -3.17
CA THR A 48 6.80 -0.73 -3.94
C THR A 48 7.52 0.46 -4.59
N GLN A 49 6.87 1.63 -4.69
CA GLN A 49 7.46 2.85 -5.23
C GLN A 49 8.02 3.78 -4.14
N GLY A 50 7.76 3.50 -2.86
CA GLY A 50 8.36 4.20 -1.73
C GLY A 50 7.34 4.65 -0.68
N LEU A 51 7.72 5.66 0.11
CA LEU A 51 6.86 6.22 1.15
C LEU A 51 5.86 7.21 0.54
N LYS A 52 4.59 7.03 0.84
CA LYS A 52 3.47 7.87 0.40
C LYS A 52 2.75 8.43 1.62
N ASN A 53 2.15 9.60 1.47
CA ASN A 53 1.38 10.27 2.50
C ASN A 53 0.05 10.76 1.93
N ALA A 54 -1.05 10.39 2.57
CA ALA A 54 -2.39 10.87 2.28
C ALA A 54 -2.96 11.59 3.50
N ILE A 55 -3.41 12.84 3.30
CA ILE A 55 -4.05 13.64 4.34
C ILE A 55 -5.53 13.75 4.00
N PHE A 56 -6.36 13.35 4.94
CA PHE A 56 -7.82 13.40 4.83
C PHE A 56 -8.37 14.58 5.64
N GLN A 57 -9.59 15.02 5.32
CA GLN A 57 -10.27 16.06 6.10
C GLN A 57 -10.83 15.49 7.41
N LYS A 58 -11.34 14.26 7.37
CA LYS A 58 -11.93 13.58 8.53
C LYS A 58 -11.17 12.30 8.87
N ALA A 59 -11.11 12.00 10.17
CA ALA A 59 -10.51 10.75 10.65
C ALA A 59 -11.29 9.50 10.19
N SER A 60 -12.60 9.63 9.95
CA SER A 60 -13.43 8.59 9.34
C SER A 60 -12.92 8.18 7.96
N ASP A 61 -12.56 9.16 7.14
CA ASP A 61 -12.14 8.95 5.74
C ASP A 61 -10.78 8.26 5.71
N ALA A 62 -9.87 8.66 6.59
CA ALA A 62 -8.58 8.00 6.78
C ALA A 62 -8.76 6.52 7.16
N ARG A 63 -9.68 6.21 8.08
CA ARG A 63 -9.99 4.82 8.47
C ARG A 63 -10.61 4.03 7.32
N GLN A 64 -11.50 4.65 6.54
CA GLN A 64 -12.13 4.02 5.37
C GLN A 64 -11.10 3.70 4.29
N PHE A 65 -10.18 4.63 4.01
CA PHE A 65 -9.06 4.41 3.10
C PHE A 65 -8.17 3.24 3.54
N VAL A 66 -7.81 3.17 4.83
CA VAL A 66 -6.99 2.07 5.36
C VAL A 66 -7.73 0.74 5.30
N LYS A 67 -9.04 0.72 5.57
CA LYS A 67 -9.86 -0.49 5.43
C LYS A 67 -9.88 -0.97 3.98
N TRP A 68 -10.02 -0.05 3.02
CA TRP A 68 -9.94 -0.36 1.60
C TRP A 68 -8.55 -0.88 1.20
N LEU A 69 -7.46 -0.25 1.68
CA LEU A 69 -6.08 -0.71 1.43
C LEU A 69 -5.76 -2.10 1.97
N LYS A 70 -6.45 -2.56 3.01
CA LYS A 70 -6.26 -3.91 3.58
C LYS A 70 -7.12 -4.96 2.88
N ALA A 71 -8.20 -4.53 2.24
CA ALA A 71 -9.14 -5.43 1.56
C ALA A 71 -8.71 -5.75 0.12
N ASN A 72 -7.77 -4.98 -0.43
CA ASN A 72 -7.20 -5.15 -1.76
C ASN A 72 -5.69 -5.34 -1.64
#